data_AF-A0A353P9M3-F1
#
_entry.id   AF-A0A353P9M3-F1
#
_cell.length_a   1.000
_cell.length_b   1.000
_cell.length_c   1.000
_cell.angle_alpha   90.00
_cell.angle_beta   90.00
_cell.angle_gamma   90.00
#
_symmetry.space_group_name_H-M   'P 1'
#
loop_
_entity.id
_entity.type
_entity.pdbx_description
1 polymer ?
#
loop_
_entity_poly.entity_id
_entity_poly.type
_entity_poly.pdbx_seq_one_letter_code
_entity_poly.pdbx_strand_id
1 'polypeptide(L)' 'PPTKEAAEALFQNLFFSFDRYDLSGVGRMKFNRRLGRDETTGPGTLSKEDIVDVVRVLIDIRNGNGQVDDIDHLGNR' A
#
# COMPACT_ATOMS: atom_id res chain seq x y z
N PRO A 1 12.18 -25.22 -12.54
CA PRO A 1 12.83 -24.08 -13.27
C PRO A 1 11.94 -22.84 -13.20
N PRO A 2 12.49 -21.62 -13.00
CA PRO A 2 11.71 -20.40 -13.09
C PRO A 2 11.21 -20.21 -14.53
N THR A 3 9.89 -20.11 -14.71
CA THR A 3 9.27 -19.74 -16.00
C THR A 3 8.68 -18.34 -15.89
N LYS A 4 8.53 -17.66 -17.02
CA LYS A 4 7.93 -16.32 -17.08
C LYS A 4 6.53 -16.33 -16.48
N GLU A 5 5.74 -17.34 -16.85
CA GLU A 5 4.35 -17.50 -16.42
C GLU A 5 4.26 -17.74 -14.91
N ALA A 6 5.16 -18.56 -14.36
CA ALA A 6 5.22 -18.80 -12.92
C ALA A 6 5.62 -17.54 -12.14
N ALA A 7 6.56 -16.74 -12.67
CA ALA A 7 6.97 -15.48 -12.04
C ALA A 7 5.86 -14.42 -12.09
N GLU A 8 5.17 -14.27 -13.24
CA GLU A 8 4.03 -13.36 -13.39
C GLU A 8 2.89 -13.76 -12.45
N ALA A 9 2.53 -15.05 -12.41
CA ALA A 9 1.50 -15.55 -11.52
C ALA A 9 1.85 -15.35 -10.04
N LEU A 10 3.12 -15.58 -9.65
CA LEU A 10 3.59 -15.32 -8.29
C LEU A 10 3.42 -13.85 -7.93
N PHE A 11 3.90 -12.95 -8.78
CA PHE A 11 3.82 -11.51 -8.51
C PHE A 11 2.37 -11.01 -8.40
N GLN A 12 1.50 -11.45 -9.30
CA GLN A 12 0.07 -11.13 -9.23
C GLN A 12 -0.56 -11.59 -7.92
N ASN A 13 -0.20 -12.79 -7.47
CA ASN A 13 -0.74 -13.38 -6.26
C ASN A 13 -0.24 -12.75 -4.95
N LEU A 14 0.85 -11.97 -4.97
CA LEU A 14 1.38 -11.34 -3.77
C LEU A 14 0.56 -10.14 -3.31
N PHE A 15 0.04 -9.33 -4.23
CA PHE A 15 -0.54 -8.02 -3.90
C PHE A 15 -1.88 -7.71 -4.58
N PHE A 16 -2.17 -8.37 -5.71
CA PHE A 16 -3.30 -8.03 -6.60
C PHE A 16 -4.42 -9.06 -6.57
N SER A 17 -4.22 -10.19 -5.89
CA SER A 17 -5.21 -11.26 -5.76
C SER A 17 -6.08 -11.04 -4.52
N PHE A 18 -7.39 -10.89 -4.73
CA PHE A 18 -8.38 -10.70 -3.66
C PHE A 18 -8.45 -11.87 -2.67
N ASP A 19 -8.13 -13.08 -3.12
CA ASP A 19 -8.14 -14.27 -2.27
C ASP A 19 -6.91 -14.37 -1.36
N ARG A 20 -5.84 -13.64 -1.68
CA ARG A 20 -4.53 -13.77 -1.02
C ARG A 20 -4.06 -12.50 -0.32
N TYR A 21 -4.67 -11.36 -0.65
CA TYR A 21 -4.28 -10.07 -0.11
C TYR A 21 -5.52 -9.22 0.16
N ASP A 22 -5.63 -8.72 1.39
CA ASP A 22 -6.69 -7.80 1.79
C ASP A 22 -6.17 -6.80 2.83
N LEU A 23 -6.21 -5.52 2.49
CA LEU A 23 -5.97 -4.41 3.41
C LEU A 23 -7.05 -4.29 4.48
N SER A 24 -8.21 -4.93 4.30
CA SER A 24 -9.46 -4.64 5.00
C SER A 24 -9.96 -3.20 4.78
N GLY A 25 -11.20 -2.93 5.19
CA GLY A 25 -11.75 -1.57 5.15
C GLY A 25 -10.92 -0.58 6.01
N VAL A 26 -10.45 -1.00 7.18
CA VAL A 26 -9.66 -0.15 8.08
C VAL A 26 -8.28 0.14 7.48
N GLY A 27 -7.61 -0.87 6.92
CA GLY A 27 -6.30 -0.67 6.30
C GLY A 27 -6.39 0.20 5.05
N ARG A 28 -7.41 0.02 4.20
CA ARG A 28 -7.63 0.91 3.05
C ARG A 28 -7.90 2.35 3.46
N MET A 29 -8.71 2.56 4.50
CA MET A 29 -8.96 3.90 5.06
C MET A 29 -7.67 4.55 5.58
N LYS A 30 -6.88 3.84 6.40
CA LYS A 30 -5.60 4.35 6.93
C LYS A 30 -4.61 4.64 5.80
N PHE A 31 -4.52 3.73 4.82
CA PHE A 31 -3.66 3.86 3.65
C PHE A 31 -3.96 5.13 2.84
N ASN A 32 -5.22 5.33 2.44
CA ASN A 32 -5.61 6.49 1.65
C ASN A 32 -5.37 7.81 2.42
N ARG A 33 -5.70 7.83 3.71
CA ARG A 33 -5.46 9.00 4.56
C ARG A 33 -3.96 9.32 4.68
N ARG A 34 -3.11 8.30 4.78
CA ARG A 34 -1.65 8.48 4.88
C ARG A 34 -1.04 9.03 3.58
N LEU A 35 -1.63 8.68 2.44
CA LEU A 35 -1.28 9.22 1.12
C LEU A 35 -1.94 10.58 0.83
N GLY A 36 -2.76 11.11 1.73
CA GLY A 36 -3.44 12.40 1.55
C GLY A 36 -4.58 12.36 0.52
N ARG A 37 -5.21 11.20 0.30
CA ARG A 37 -6.36 11.05 -0.60
C ARG A 37 -7.67 11.33 0.13
N ASP A 38 -8.65 11.88 -0.59
CA ASP A 38 -9.98 12.21 -0.05
C ASP A 38 -10.87 10.98 0.15
N GLU A 39 -10.81 10.00 -0.76
CA GLU A 39 -11.55 8.75 -0.63
C GLU A 39 -11.06 7.90 0.55
N THR A 40 -11.96 7.50 1.44
CA THR A 40 -11.66 6.64 2.60
C THR A 40 -11.94 5.16 2.35
N THR A 41 -12.51 4.81 1.19
CA THR A 41 -12.86 3.45 0.80
C THR A 41 -12.15 3.06 -0.50
N GLY A 42 -12.15 1.77 -0.83
CA GLY A 42 -11.53 1.25 -2.05
C GLY A 42 -11.32 -0.25 -2.01
N PRO A 43 -10.66 -0.82 -3.03
CA PRO A 43 -10.34 -2.25 -3.09
C PRO A 43 -9.44 -2.70 -1.93
N GLY A 44 -9.61 -3.94 -1.47
CA GLY A 44 -8.73 -4.56 -0.47
C GLY A 44 -7.33 -4.88 -0.99
N THR A 45 -7.17 -5.11 -2.29
CA THR A 45 -5.87 -5.32 -2.95
C THR A 45 -5.17 -4.01 -3.26
N LEU A 46 -3.85 -4.05 -3.44
CA LEU A 46 -3.08 -2.88 -3.89
C LEU A 46 -3.31 -2.62 -5.38
N SER A 47 -3.25 -1.35 -5.78
CA SER A 47 -3.11 -0.96 -7.19
C SER A 47 -1.66 -0.64 -7.54
N LYS A 48 -1.36 -0.41 -8.83
CA LYS A 48 -0.02 0.06 -9.23
C LYS A 48 0.20 1.48 -8.73
N GLU A 49 -0.84 2.30 -8.77
CA GLU A 49 -0.85 3.69 -8.33
C GLU A 49 -0.57 3.78 -6.82
N ASP A 50 -1.14 2.87 -6.02
CA ASP A 50 -0.85 2.73 -4.58
C ASP A 50 0.65 2.58 -4.32
N ILE A 51 1.30 1.68 -5.06
CA ILE A 51 2.74 1.42 -4.89
C ILE A 51 3.57 2.64 -5.29
N VAL A 52 3.23 3.28 -6.41
CA VAL A 52 3.94 4.48 -6.89
C VAL A 52 3.80 5.62 -5.89
N ASP A 53 2.61 5.84 -5.32
CA ASP A 53 2.37 6.90 -4.34
C ASP A 53 3.10 6.65 -3.02
N VAL A 54 3.17 5.41 -2.54
CA VAL A 54 3.99 5.06 -1.37
C VAL A 54 5.46 5.38 -1.62
N VAL A 55 5.99 5.03 -2.80
CA VAL A 55 7.39 5.34 -3.14
C VAL A 55 7.63 6.86 -3.19
N ARG A 56 6.68 7.64 -3.72
CA ARG A 56 6.74 9.11 -3.70
C ARG A 56 6.80 9.65 -2.27
N VAL A 57 5.91 9.18 -1.40
CA VAL A 57 5.89 9.59 0.02
C VAL A 57 7.21 9.26 0.72
N LEU A 58 7.80 8.08 0.46
CA LEU A 58 9.10 7.72 1.02
C LEU A 58 10.22 8.67 0.55
N ILE A 59 10.21 9.07 -0.72
CA ILE A 59 11.18 10.03 -1.28
C ILE A 59 10.95 11.43 -0.67
N ASP A 60 9.71 11.86 -0.51
CA ASP A 60 9.37 13.17 0.08
C ASP A 60 9.83 13.26 1.53
N ILE A 61 9.58 12.23 2.33
CA ILE A 61 10.11 12.13 3.71
C ILE A 61 11.64 12.22 3.70
N ARG A 62 12.31 11.51 2.78
CA ARG A 62 13.77 11.54 2.65
C ARG A 62 14.29 12.94 2.29
N ASN A 63 13.54 13.70 1.49
CA ASN A 63 13.87 15.06 1.09
C ASN A 63 13.53 16.11 2.18
N GLY A 64 12.94 15.69 3.31
CA GLY A 64 12.52 16.58 4.39
C GLY A 64 11.10 17.14 4.24
N ASN A 65 10.35 16.71 3.22
CA ASN A 65 8.99 17.13 2.94
C ASN A 65 7.97 16.16 3.54
N GLY A 66 7.91 16.08 4.87
CA GLY A 66 6.99 15.20 5.58
C GLY A 66 7.55 14.75 6.93
N GLN A 67 6.81 13.90 7.62
CA GLN A 67 7.22 13.30 8.89
C GLN A 67 7.11 11.77 8.83
N VAL A 68 7.97 11.11 9.59
CA VAL A 68 7.91 9.66 9.81
C VAL A 68 6.80 9.38 10.81
N ASP A 69 6.11 8.26 10.64
CA ASP A 69 5.03 7.87 11.53
C ASP A 69 5.59 7.32 12.86
N ASP A 70 4.93 7.67 13.96
CA ASP A 70 5.21 7.10 15.28
C ASP A 70 4.41 5.81 15.49
N ILE A 71 5.10 4.69 15.68
CA ILE A 71 4.47 3.38 15.85
C ILE A 71 3.70 3.26 17.17
N ASP A 72 4.07 4.03 18.18
CA ASP A 72 3.44 3.98 19.50
C ASP A 72 2.17 4.86 19.59
N HIS A 73 1.92 5.69 18.57
CA HIS A 73 0.73 6.52 18.48
C HIS A 73 -0.53 5.64 18.48
N LEU A 74 -1.50 5.91 19.37
CA LEU A 74 -2.69 5.07 19.54
C LEU A 74 -3.51 4.89 18.24
N GLY A 75 -3.49 5.87 17.35
CA GLY A 75 -4.12 5.76 16.03
C GLY A 75 -3.48 4.72 15.10
N ASN A 76 -2.25 4.27 15.38
CA ASN A 76 -1.50 3.27 14.63
C ASN A 76 -1.54 1.86 15.24
N ARG A 77 -2.08 1.72 16.45
CA ARG A 77 -2.30 0.43 17.12
C ARG A 77 -3.62 -0.23 16.71
#